data_AF-A0A147ITV7-F1
#
_entry.id   AF-A0A147ITV7-F1
#
_cell.length_a   1.000
_cell.length_b   1.000
_cell.length_c   1.000
_cell.angle_alpha   90.00
_cell.angle_beta   90.00
_cell.angle_gamma   90.00
#
_symmetry.space_group_name_H-M   'P 1'
#
loop_
_entity.id
_entity.type
_entity.pdbx_description
1 polymer ?
#
loop_
_entity_poly.entity_id
_entity_poly.type
_entity_poly.pdbx_seq_one_letter_code
_entity_poly.pdbx_strand_id
1 'polypeptide(L)'
;MRTGTSRCVRLVAAVCLIYAGTSHAAYNDNFTTRITEVLTYDNGLFLIATATMPSGQPCGVYWIVPGDVPADARQMLLSRALIAREKGELINIGYDHETCVNGWYRIHRLG
;
A
#
# COMPACT_ATOMS: atom_id res chain seq x y z
N MET A 1 2.53 21.36 51.08
CA MET A 1 3.32 21.64 49.86
C MET A 1 3.50 20.34 49.07
N ARG A 2 2.68 20.09 48.03
CA ARG A 2 2.83 18.96 47.10
C ARG A 2 2.79 19.52 45.67
N THR A 3 3.96 19.89 45.13
CA THR A 3 4.12 20.48 43.78
C THR A 3 5.18 19.74 42.95
N GLY A 4 5.48 18.48 43.27
CA GLY A 4 6.58 17.72 42.65
C GLY A 4 6.21 16.83 41.44
N THR A 5 4.97 16.32 41.36
CA THR A 5 4.61 15.28 40.37
C THR A 5 4.27 15.83 38.98
N SER A 6 3.76 17.07 38.87
CA SER A 6 3.35 17.64 37.58
C SER A 6 4.53 17.97 36.64
N ARG A 7 5.69 18.31 37.22
CA ARG A 7 6.89 18.65 36.43
C ARG A 7 7.51 17.42 35.76
N CYS A 8 7.50 16.27 36.42
CA CYS A 8 8.00 15.02 35.86
C CYS A 8 7.14 14.54 34.68
N VAL A 9 5.81 14.61 34.80
CA VAL A 9 4.89 14.20 33.72
C VAL A 9 5.07 15.04 32.45
N ARG A 10 5.28 16.36 32.60
CA ARG A 10 5.55 17.26 31.47
C ARG A 10 6.89 16.97 30.79
N LEU A 11 7.89 16.57 31.56
CA LEU A 11 9.22 16.23 31.06
C LEU A 11 9.20 14.88 30.31
N VAL A 12 8.48 13.88 30.83
CA VAL A 12 8.26 12.60 30.15
C VAL A 12 7.48 12.77 28.84
N ALA A 13 6.42 13.58 28.85
CA ALA A 13 5.66 13.88 27.63
C ALA A 13 6.50 14.61 26.57
N ALA A 14 7.37 15.53 26.99
CA ALA A 14 8.30 16.22 26.08
C ALA A 14 9.32 15.26 25.46
N VAL A 15 9.83 14.29 26.22
CA VAL A 15 10.77 13.27 25.72
C VAL A 15 10.10 12.34 24.70
N CYS A 16 8.83 11.96 24.90
CA CYS A 16 8.09 11.12 23.96
C CYS A 16 7.85 11.80 22.61
N LEU A 17 7.69 13.13 22.56
CA LEU A 17 7.48 13.87 21.30
C LEU A 17 8.75 13.93 20.42
N ILE A 18 9.94 13.77 21.01
CA ILE A 18 11.21 13.79 20.28
C ILE A 18 11.47 12.43 19.60
N TYR A 19 10.78 11.37 20.03
CA TYR A 19 10.92 10.01 19.50
C TYR A 19 9.89 9.66 18.41
N ALA A 20 9.44 10.66 17.65
CA ALA A 20 8.63 10.43 16.46
C ALA A 20 9.54 9.94 15.32
N GLY A 21 9.70 8.62 15.20
CA GLY A 21 10.43 8.01 14.09
C GLY A 21 9.78 8.30 12.74
N THR A 22 10.59 8.48 11.69
CA THR A 22 10.10 8.61 10.33
C THR A 22 9.70 7.23 9.80
N SER A 23 8.40 7.02 9.54
CA SER A 23 7.95 5.85 8.79
C SER A 23 8.06 6.15 7.30
N HIS A 24 8.95 5.45 6.60
CA HIS A 24 9.04 5.53 5.14
C HIS A 24 8.29 4.36 4.50
N ALA A 25 7.45 4.67 3.53
CA ALA A 25 6.89 3.66 2.64
C ALA A 25 8.01 3.15 1.71
N ALA A 26 7.99 1.86 1.38
CA ALA A 26 8.92 1.26 0.43
C ALA A 26 8.58 1.60 -1.04
N TYR A 27 7.47 2.31 -1.27
CA TYR A 27 6.96 2.73 -2.57
C TYR A 27 7.00 4.25 -2.70
N ASN A 28 7.02 4.78 -3.93
CA ASN A 28 7.23 6.20 -4.19
C ASN A 28 6.00 6.99 -4.66
N ASP A 29 4.87 6.34 -4.94
CA ASP A 29 3.65 7.04 -5.38
C ASP A 29 2.34 6.35 -4.96
N ASN A 30 1.22 7.07 -5.05
CA ASN A 30 -0.11 6.59 -4.73
C ASN A 30 -1.12 6.91 -5.84
N PHE A 31 -2.01 5.97 -6.15
CA PHE A 31 -3.05 6.17 -7.15
C PHE A 31 -4.41 5.68 -6.64
N THR A 32 -5.45 6.50 -6.79
CA THR A 32 -6.81 6.15 -6.36
C THR A 32 -7.67 5.78 -7.57
N THR A 33 -8.26 4.58 -7.55
CA THR A 33 -9.08 4.06 -8.65
C THR A 33 -10.02 2.96 -8.19
N ARG A 34 -10.83 2.40 -9.09
CA ARG A 34 -11.71 1.24 -8.84
C ARG A 34 -11.14 0.01 -9.53
N ILE A 35 -11.17 -1.14 -8.86
CA ILE A 35 -10.80 -2.42 -9.47
C ILE A 35 -11.92 -2.90 -10.37
N THR A 36 -11.60 -3.27 -11.61
CA THR A 36 -12.54 -3.87 -12.56
C THR A 36 -12.35 -5.38 -12.65
N GLU A 37 -11.11 -5.86 -12.64
CA GLU A 37 -10.78 -7.29 -12.77
C GLU A 37 -9.62 -7.69 -11.87
N VAL A 38 -9.63 -8.96 -11.44
CA VAL A 38 -8.55 -9.60 -10.69
C VAL A 38 -8.24 -10.93 -11.38
N LEU A 39 -7.02 -11.06 -11.92
CA LEU A 39 -6.55 -12.20 -12.69
C LEU A 39 -5.50 -12.96 -11.88
N THR A 40 -5.76 -14.23 -11.57
CA THR A 40 -4.84 -15.07 -10.77
C THR A 40 -4.13 -16.09 -11.67
N TYR A 41 -2.88 -16.40 -11.32
CA TYR A 41 -2.04 -17.32 -12.07
C TYR A 41 -1.46 -18.40 -11.15
N ASP A 42 -1.12 -19.55 -11.74
CA ASP A 42 -0.61 -20.74 -11.04
C ASP A 42 0.75 -20.55 -10.36
N ASN A 43 1.57 -19.63 -10.86
CA ASN A 43 2.84 -19.22 -10.26
C ASN A 43 2.69 -18.30 -9.02
N GLY A 44 1.45 -18.04 -8.59
CA GLY A 44 1.13 -17.28 -7.40
C GLY A 44 1.11 -15.76 -7.60
N LEU A 45 1.43 -15.22 -8.78
CA LEU A 45 1.19 -13.80 -9.05
C LEU A 45 -0.29 -13.56 -9.36
N PHE A 46 -0.73 -12.32 -9.15
CA PHE A 46 -2.00 -11.87 -9.69
C PHE A 46 -1.88 -10.46 -10.27
N LEU A 47 -2.67 -10.22 -11.31
CA LEU A 47 -2.81 -8.94 -11.97
C LEU A 47 -4.14 -8.31 -11.60
N ILE A 48 -4.16 -6.98 -11.52
CA ILE A 48 -5.37 -6.19 -11.28
C ILE A 48 -5.54 -5.23 -12.44
N ALA A 49 -6.76 -5.17 -12.98
CA ALA A 49 -7.18 -4.13 -13.90
C ALA A 49 -8.01 -3.09 -13.13
N THR A 50 -7.86 -1.82 -13.50
CA THR A 50 -8.56 -0.71 -12.84
C THR A 50 -9.23 0.21 -13.84
N ALA A 51 -10.23 0.95 -13.39
CA ALA A 51 -11.00 1.87 -14.23
C ALA A 51 -10.15 2.99 -14.85
N THR A 52 -9.08 3.39 -14.15
CA THR A 52 -8.10 4.37 -14.59
C THR A 52 -6.69 3.92 -14.23
N MET A 53 -5.71 4.47 -14.93
CA MET A 53 -4.28 4.27 -14.68
C MET A 53 -3.58 5.63 -14.55
N PRO A 54 -2.44 5.72 -13.85
CA PRO A 54 -1.61 6.92 -13.90
C PRO A 54 -1.21 7.25 -15.35
N SER A 55 -1.03 8.52 -15.67
CA SER A 55 -0.64 8.96 -17.01
C SER A 55 0.89 9.10 -17.13
N GLY A 56 1.42 8.97 -18.35
CA GLY A 56 2.85 9.22 -18.64
C GLY A 56 3.80 8.05 -18.36
N GLN A 57 3.34 6.81 -18.54
CA GLN A 57 3.90 5.61 -17.91
C GLN A 57 4.99 4.87 -18.73
N PRO A 58 6.04 4.31 -18.08
CA PRO A 58 6.85 3.26 -18.69
C PRO A 58 6.22 1.86 -18.62
N CYS A 59 5.27 1.61 -17.70
CA CYS A 59 4.66 0.28 -17.55
C CYS A 59 3.32 0.16 -18.29
N GLY A 60 2.86 -1.07 -18.48
CA GLY A 60 1.61 -1.36 -19.17
C GLY A 60 0.36 -1.20 -18.29
N VAL A 61 -0.77 -1.71 -18.80
CA VAL A 61 -2.13 -1.45 -18.32
C VAL A 61 -2.61 -2.30 -17.14
N TYR A 62 -1.72 -3.02 -16.45
CA TYR A 62 -2.06 -3.79 -15.25
C TYR A 62 -1.20 -3.40 -14.06
N TRP A 63 -1.75 -3.68 -12.88
CA TRP A 63 -1.02 -3.73 -11.62
C TRP A 63 -0.66 -5.18 -11.31
N ILE A 64 0.50 -5.41 -10.70
CA ILE A 64 0.98 -6.73 -10.32
C ILE A 64 1.24 -6.81 -8.82
N VAL A 65 0.79 -7.91 -8.21
CA VAL A 65 1.34 -8.39 -6.94
C VAL A 65 2.25 -9.58 -7.27
N PRO A 66 3.57 -9.38 -7.25
CA PRO A 66 4.51 -10.40 -7.73
C PRO A 66 4.61 -11.62 -6.82
N GLY A 67 5.14 -12.70 -7.39
CA GLY A 67 5.36 -13.98 -6.71
C GLY A 67 6.33 -13.91 -5.52
N ASP A 68 7.16 -12.87 -5.45
CA ASP A 68 8.15 -12.64 -4.38
C ASP A 68 7.53 -12.09 -3.07
N VAL A 69 6.28 -11.63 -3.11
CA VAL A 69 5.54 -11.20 -1.92
C VAL A 69 5.23 -12.42 -1.06
N PRO A 70 5.48 -12.38 0.26
CA PRO A 70 5.13 -13.46 1.19
C PRO A 70 3.69 -13.95 1.00
N ALA A 71 3.48 -15.26 1.01
CA ALA A 71 2.21 -15.87 0.61
C ALA A 71 1.01 -15.41 1.45
N ASP A 72 1.22 -15.21 2.74
CA ASP A 72 0.23 -14.66 3.69
C ASP A 72 -0.15 -13.22 3.33
N ALA A 73 0.84 -12.34 3.12
CA ALA A 73 0.62 -10.96 2.70
C ALA A 73 -0.09 -10.90 1.34
N ARG A 74 0.28 -11.78 0.42
CA ARG A 74 -0.33 -11.90 -0.91
C ARG A 74 -1.79 -12.34 -0.84
N GLN A 75 -2.13 -13.30 0.03
CA GLN A 75 -3.51 -13.70 0.27
C GLN A 75 -4.34 -12.56 0.86
N MET A 76 -3.76 -11.76 1.76
CA MET A 76 -4.43 -10.56 2.28
C MET A 76 -4.70 -9.52 1.18
N LEU A 77 -3.71 -9.24 0.33
CA LEU A 77 -3.86 -8.32 -0.80
C LEU A 77 -4.90 -8.83 -1.81
N LEU A 78 -4.87 -10.12 -2.13
CA LEU A 78 -5.86 -10.76 -3.03
C LEU A 78 -7.27 -10.63 -2.45
N SER A 79 -7.45 -10.94 -1.17
CA SER A 79 -8.75 -10.85 -0.50
C SER A 79 -9.30 -9.41 -0.53
N ARG A 80 -8.44 -8.42 -0.26
CA ARG A 80 -8.81 -7.00 -0.36
C ARG A 80 -9.19 -6.61 -1.78
N ALA A 81 -8.41 -7.03 -2.77
CA ALA A 81 -8.68 -6.74 -4.17
C ALA A 81 -10.04 -7.31 -4.62
N LEU A 82 -10.35 -8.56 -4.25
CA LEU A 82 -11.63 -9.20 -4.57
C LEU A 82 -12.82 -8.48 -3.92
N ILE A 83 -12.70 -8.10 -2.64
CA ILE A 83 -13.74 -7.35 -1.93
C ILE A 83 -13.95 -5.98 -2.57
N ALA A 84 -12.87 -5.26 -2.87
CA ALA A 84 -12.94 -3.94 -3.48
C ALA A 84 -13.56 -3.99 -4.88
N ARG A 85 -13.21 -5.01 -5.67
CA ARG A 85 -13.80 -5.28 -6.99
C ARG A 85 -15.30 -5.55 -6.90
N GLU A 86 -15.71 -6.39 -5.96
CA GLU A 86 -17.13 -6.75 -5.78
C GLU A 86 -17.97 -5.56 -5.30
N LYS A 87 -17.44 -4.75 -4.38
CA LYS A 87 -18.10 -3.51 -3.93
C LYS A 87 -18.02 -2.39 -4.95
N GLY A 88 -17.13 -2.53 -5.93
CA GLY A 88 -16.72 -1.47 -6.83
C GLY A 88 -16.24 -0.23 -6.08
N GLU A 89 -15.56 -0.34 -4.94
CA GLU A 89 -15.16 0.82 -4.11
C GLU A 89 -13.93 1.56 -4.68
N LEU A 90 -13.76 2.84 -4.33
CA LEU A 90 -12.52 3.56 -4.62
C LEU A 90 -11.46 3.10 -3.63
N ILE A 91 -10.32 2.64 -4.15
CA ILE A 91 -9.18 2.19 -3.37
C ILE A 91 -7.95 3.02 -3.66
N ASN A 92 -7.08 3.17 -2.66
CA ASN A 92 -5.77 3.77 -2.80
C ASN A 92 -4.69 2.69 -2.96
N ILE A 93 -3.94 2.79 -4.04
CA ILE A 93 -2.88 1.86 -4.42
C ILE A 93 -1.54 2.53 -4.17
N GLY A 94 -0.71 1.95 -3.28
CA GLY A 94 0.69 2.36 -3.13
C GLY A 94 1.56 1.55 -4.09
N TYR A 95 2.36 2.23 -4.93
CA TYR A 95 3.08 1.60 -6.04
C TYR A 95 4.41 2.30 -6.37
N ASP A 96 5.23 1.62 -7.19
CA ASP A 96 6.45 2.21 -7.76
C ASP A 96 6.16 2.88 -9.11
N HIS A 97 6.28 4.20 -9.17
CA HIS A 97 6.02 5.00 -10.36
C HIS A 97 7.05 4.79 -11.48
N GLU A 98 8.30 4.54 -11.10
CA GLU A 98 9.45 4.56 -12.02
C GLU A 98 9.86 3.16 -12.49
N THR A 99 9.47 2.11 -11.76
CA THR A 99 9.93 0.73 -12.02
C THR A 99 8.76 -0.21 -12.26
N CYS A 100 8.97 -1.12 -13.21
CA CYS A 100 7.98 -2.12 -13.59
C CYS A 100 8.47 -3.52 -13.22
N VAL A 101 7.56 -4.36 -12.73
CA VAL A 101 7.82 -5.79 -12.53
C VAL A 101 7.06 -6.55 -13.60
N ASN A 102 7.77 -7.29 -14.45
CA ASN A 102 7.18 -7.98 -15.61
C ASN A 102 6.39 -7.05 -16.55
N GLY A 103 6.79 -5.78 -16.66
CA GLY A 103 6.11 -4.77 -17.47
C GLY A 103 4.88 -4.13 -16.82
N TRP A 104 4.56 -4.45 -15.56
CA TRP A 104 3.39 -3.96 -14.83
C TRP A 104 3.77 -3.19 -13.56
N TYR A 105 2.85 -2.39 -13.04
CA TYR A 105 3.06 -1.61 -11.82
C TYR A 105 3.04 -2.48 -10.57
N ARG A 106 4.15 -2.49 -9.81
CA ARG A 106 4.23 -3.24 -8.56
C ARG A 106 3.34 -2.61 -7.49
N ILE A 107 2.41 -3.40 -6.96
CA ILE A 107 1.62 -3.02 -5.78
C ILE A 107 2.40 -3.35 -4.51
N HIS A 108 2.52 -2.36 -3.64
CA HIS A 108 3.01 -2.53 -2.26
C HIS A 108 1.88 -2.44 -1.23
N ARG A 109 0.78 -1.74 -1.57
CA ARG A 109 -0.35 -1.51 -0.67
C ARG A 109 -1.67 -1.39 -1.42
N LEU A 110 -2.71 -1.98 -0.84
CA LEU A 110 -4.12 -1.80 -1.22
C LEU A 110 -4.95 -1.43 0.03
N GLY A 111 -5.60 -0.27 0.02
CA GLY A 111 -6.53 0.14 1.08
C GLY A 111 -7.05 1.56 0.96
#